data_AF-A0A1Y2DFQ1-F1
#
_entry.id   AF-A0A1Y2DFQ1-F1
#
_cell.length_a   1.000
_cell.length_b   1.000
_cell.length_c   1.000
_cell.angle_alpha   90.00
_cell.angle_beta   90.00
_cell.angle_gamma   90.00
#
_symmetry.space_group_name_H-M   'P 1'
#
loop_
_entity.id
_entity.type
_entity.pdbx_description
1 polymer ?
#
loop_
_entity_poly.entity_id
_entity_poly.type
_entity_poly.pdbx_seq_one_letter_code
_entity_poly.pdbx_strand_id
1 'polypeptide(L)'
;MITVTRTLKLSYLWIDSLCIIQDSPSDWEKEASLMGSVYSFSHLTICVSSSPNPSTLFLRPRESDWLPKSFSFPVSPGISVPIQARKCHLLAAPLEQRLYEPPFTSSWAT
;
A
#
# COMPACT_ATOMS: atom_id res chain seq x y z
N MET A 1 -9.39 -7.61 -1.04
CA MET A 1 -10.12 -6.33 -1.20
C MET A 1 -11.54 -6.40 -0.66
N ILE A 2 -12.33 -7.40 -1.02
CA ILE A 2 -13.73 -7.57 -0.59
C ILE A 2 -13.92 -7.39 0.94
N THR A 3 -13.10 -8.05 1.77
CA THR A 3 -13.17 -7.91 3.23
C THR A 3 -13.03 -6.46 3.68
N VAL A 4 -12.04 -5.73 3.14
CA VAL A 4 -11.80 -4.32 3.48
C VAL A 4 -12.98 -3.46 3.04
N THR A 5 -13.46 -3.63 1.80
CA THR A 5 -14.62 -2.89 1.27
C THR A 5 -15.87 -3.09 2.14
N ARG A 6 -16.16 -4.34 2.53
CA ARG A 6 -17.30 -4.67 3.40
C ARG A 6 -17.15 -4.09 4.80
N THR A 7 -15.96 -4.15 5.39
CA THR A 7 -15.68 -3.55 6.70
C THR A 7 -15.86 -2.02 6.68
N LEU A 8 -15.49 -1.38 5.57
CA LEU A 8 -15.67 0.06 5.36
C LEU A 8 -17.12 0.44 4.96
N LYS A 9 -18.04 -0.54 4.89
CA LYS A 9 -19.44 -0.34 4.49
C LYS A 9 -19.60 0.30 3.10
N LEU A 10 -18.68 0.00 2.19
CA LEU A 10 -18.77 0.41 0.80
C LEU A 10 -19.44 -0.70 -0.02
N SER A 11 -20.35 -0.32 -0.91
CA SER A 11 -21.11 -1.27 -1.74
C SER A 11 -20.44 -1.58 -3.07
N TYR A 12 -19.53 -0.71 -3.52
CA TYR A 12 -18.89 -0.80 -4.83
C TYR A 12 -17.39 -1.03 -4.69
N LEU A 13 -16.87 -1.94 -5.52
CA LEU A 13 -15.47 -2.30 -5.60
C LEU A 13 -15.11 -2.38 -7.07
N TRP A 14 -14.09 -1.62 -7.47
CA TRP A 14 -13.52 -1.69 -8.81
C TRP A 14 -12.12 -2.32 -8.73
N ILE A 15 -11.90 -3.37 -9.53
CA ILE A 15 -10.63 -4.07 -9.70
C ILE A 15 -10.52 -4.37 -11.18
N ASP A 16 -9.41 -4.00 -11.82
CA ASP A 16 -9.12 -4.24 -13.24
C ASP A 16 -9.49 -5.68 -13.70
N SER A 17 -9.03 -6.69 -12.98
CA SER A 17 -9.28 -8.11 -13.26
C SER A 17 -10.72 -8.58 -13.07
N LEU A 18 -11.59 -7.77 -12.43
CA LEU A 18 -13.01 -8.08 -12.25
C LEU A 18 -13.93 -7.20 -13.09
N CYS A 19 -13.50 -5.98 -13.40
CA CYS A 19 -14.32 -4.97 -14.05
C CYS A 19 -13.99 -4.78 -15.54
N ILE A 20 -12.86 -5.32 -16.01
CA ILE A 20 -12.45 -5.29 -17.42
C ILE A 20 -12.47 -6.71 -17.99
N ILE A 21 -13.09 -6.88 -19.16
CA ILE A 21 -13.09 -8.16 -19.89
C ILE A 21 -11.69 -8.38 -20.47
N GLN A 22 -10.95 -9.35 -19.92
CA GLN A 22 -9.53 -9.57 -20.22
C GLN A 22 -9.26 -9.92 -21.69
N ASP A 23 -10.18 -10.64 -22.35
CA ASP A 23 -10.03 -11.08 -23.74
C ASP A 23 -10.70 -10.13 -24.77
N SER A 24 -11.02 -8.90 -24.36
CA SER A 24 -11.69 -7.92 -25.22
C SER A 24 -10.88 -6.62 -25.30
N PRO A 25 -10.14 -6.41 -26.40
CA PRO A 25 -9.44 -5.14 -26.63
C PRO A 25 -10.37 -3.93 -26.61
N SER A 26 -11.58 -4.07 -27.15
CA SER A 26 -12.57 -3.00 -27.17
C SER A 26 -13.09 -2.65 -25.77
N ASP A 27 -13.22 -3.62 -24.88
CA ASP A 27 -13.64 -3.37 -23.49
C ASP A 27 -12.49 -2.75 -22.68
N TRP A 28 -11.27 -3.26 -22.90
CA TRP A 28 -10.07 -2.67 -22.32
C TRP A 28 -9.91 -1.20 -22.70
N GLU A 29 -10.01 -0.83 -23.98
CA GLU A 29 -9.88 0.57 -24.43
C GLU A 29 -10.91 1.48 -23.75
N LYS A 30 -12.15 0.99 -23.65
CA LYS A 30 -13.24 1.72 -23.01
C LYS A 30 -12.96 1.93 -21.52
N GLU A 31 -12.65 0.87 -20.78
CA GLU A 31 -12.42 0.97 -19.33
C GLU A 31 -11.12 1.70 -18.98
N ALA A 32 -10.06 1.52 -19.78
CA ALA A 32 -8.80 2.23 -19.63
C ALA A 32 -8.99 3.74 -19.81
N SER A 33 -9.83 4.18 -20.76
CA SER A 33 -10.16 5.61 -20.94
C SER A 33 -10.84 6.24 -19.71
N LEU A 34 -11.54 5.43 -18.90
CA LEU A 34 -12.26 5.87 -17.71
C LEU A 34 -11.43 5.73 -16.43
N MET A 35 -10.32 5.01 -16.47
CA MET A 35 -9.53 4.61 -15.30
C MET A 35 -9.11 5.81 -14.43
N GLY A 36 -8.68 6.91 -15.06
CA GLY A 36 -8.34 8.15 -14.36
C GLY A 36 -9.51 8.75 -13.58
N SER A 37 -10.71 8.73 -14.16
CA SER A 37 -11.94 9.17 -13.49
C SER A 37 -12.35 8.20 -12.39
N VAL A 38 -12.25 6.89 -12.61
CA VAL A 38 -12.54 5.87 -11.60
C VAL A 38 -11.69 6.06 -10.34
N TYR A 39 -10.37 6.29 -10.50
CA TYR A 39 -9.51 6.58 -9.35
C TYR A 39 -9.84 7.93 -8.71
N SER A 40 -10.02 8.98 -9.51
CA SER A 40 -10.25 10.34 -9.01
C SER A 40 -11.58 10.51 -8.27
N PHE A 41 -12.61 9.78 -8.68
CA PHE A 41 -13.95 9.83 -8.08
C PHE A 41 -14.24 8.64 -7.15
N SER A 42 -13.24 7.80 -6.88
CA SER A 42 -13.36 6.74 -5.86
C SER A 42 -13.50 7.34 -4.46
N HIS A 43 -14.25 6.67 -3.57
CA HIS A 43 -14.28 7.06 -2.15
C HIS A 43 -12.90 6.92 -1.50
N LEU A 44 -12.15 5.91 -1.93
CA LEU A 44 -10.78 5.64 -1.55
C LEU A 44 -10.14 4.68 -2.57
N THR A 45 -8.83 4.79 -2.72
CA THR A 45 -8.03 3.83 -3.51
C THR A 45 -7.14 3.03 -2.57
N ILE A 46 -7.24 1.70 -2.60
CA ILE A 46 -6.41 0.80 -1.81
C ILE A 46 -5.23 0.33 -2.66
N CYS A 47 -4.01 0.68 -2.26
CA CYS A 47 -2.79 0.16 -2.87
C CYS A 47 -2.14 -0.87 -1.93
N VAL A 48 -1.75 -2.03 -2.47
CA VAL A 48 -1.07 -3.09 -1.73
C VAL A 48 0.41 -3.16 -2.11
N SER A 49 1.15 -2.10 -1.81
CA SER A 49 2.54 -1.97 -2.24
C SER A 49 3.50 -3.00 -1.63
N SER A 50 3.11 -3.66 -0.53
CA SER A 50 3.92 -4.66 0.17
C SER A 50 3.64 -6.10 -0.24
N SER A 51 2.70 -6.35 -1.16
CA SER A 51 2.38 -7.69 -1.63
C SER A 51 3.17 -8.00 -2.92
N PRO A 52 3.89 -9.14 -2.99
CA PRO A 52 4.70 -9.49 -4.16
C PRO A 52 3.86 -9.94 -5.36
N ASN A 53 2.62 -10.39 -5.15
CA ASN A 53 1.72 -10.84 -6.21
C ASN A 53 0.26 -10.76 -5.72
N PRO A 54 -0.74 -10.79 -6.62
CA PRO A 54 -2.16 -10.71 -6.27
C PRO A 54 -2.67 -11.91 -5.46
N SER A 55 -2.01 -13.07 -5.55
CA SER A 55 -2.37 -14.28 -4.80
C SER A 55 -1.95 -14.21 -3.33
N THR A 56 -1.06 -13.28 -2.96
CA THR A 56 -0.57 -13.14 -1.59
C THR A 56 -1.55 -12.30 -0.76
N LEU A 57 -1.91 -12.82 0.41
CA LEU A 57 -2.79 -12.13 1.34
C LEU A 57 -2.07 -10.93 1.96
N PHE A 58 -2.65 -9.74 1.82
CA PHE A 58 -2.10 -8.52 2.41
C PHE A 58 -2.60 -8.24 3.83
N LEU A 59 -3.76 -8.78 4.19
CA LEU A 59 -4.30 -8.72 5.55
C LEU A 59 -3.69 -9.84 6.39
N ARG A 60 -2.40 -9.69 6.72
CA ARG A 60 -1.64 -10.65 7.54
C ARG A 60 -1.12 -9.96 8.80
N PRO A 61 -0.80 -10.73 9.86
CA PRO A 61 -0.06 -10.19 11.00
C PRO A 61 1.19 -9.47 10.53
N ARG A 62 1.52 -8.35 11.18
CA ARG A 62 2.74 -7.60 10.90
C ARG A 62 3.95 -8.50 11.17
N GLU A 63 4.89 -8.57 10.23
CA GLU A 63 6.11 -9.38 10.42
C GLU A 63 6.87 -8.88 11.65
N SER A 64 7.48 -9.81 12.39
CA SER A 64 8.14 -9.53 13.69
C SER A 64 9.22 -8.45 13.58
N ASP A 65 9.86 -8.33 12.43
CA ASP A 65 10.90 -7.34 12.19
C ASP A 65 10.40 -5.90 12.11
N TRP A 66 9.11 -5.71 11.81
CA TRP A 66 8.46 -4.41 11.75
C TRP A 66 7.72 -4.05 13.04
N LEU A 67 7.71 -4.93 14.05
CA LEU A 67 7.20 -4.61 15.37
C LEU A 67 8.19 -3.68 16.12
N PRO A 68 7.69 -2.78 16.99
CA PRO A 68 8.56 -2.01 17.87
C PRO A 68 9.42 -2.94 18.73
N LYS A 69 10.73 -2.67 18.75
CA LYS A 69 11.69 -3.39 19.60
C LYS A 69 12.08 -2.49 20.76
N SER A 70 12.18 -3.07 21.95
CA SER A 70 12.57 -2.36 23.16
C SER A 70 14.05 -2.62 23.43
N PHE A 71 14.78 -1.56 23.76
CA PHE A 71 16.21 -1.57 24.06
C PHE A 71 16.42 -0.93 25.42
N SER A 72 17.33 -1.46 26.23
CA SER A 72 17.73 -0.82 27.48
C SER A 72 18.88 0.14 27.18
N PHE A 73 18.65 1.43 27.40
CA PHE A 73 19.67 2.46 27.17
C PHE A 73 20.25 2.93 28.50
N PRO A 74 21.57 2.79 28.73
CA PRO A 74 22.20 3.27 29.94
C PRO A 74 22.30 4.79 29.94
N VAL A 75 21.70 5.44 30.94
CA VAL A 75 21.74 6.91 31.10
C VAL A 75 22.78 7.31 32.14
N SER A 76 22.97 6.48 33.16
CA SER A 76 23.91 6.69 34.25
C SER A 76 24.31 5.35 34.86
N PRO A 77 25.37 5.27 35.68
CA PRO A 77 25.75 4.03 36.35
C PRO A 77 24.57 3.45 37.15
N GLY A 78 24.14 2.24 36.78
CA GLY A 78 22.99 1.56 37.41
C GLY A 78 21.60 2.02 36.95
N ILE A 79 21.50 3.04 36.09
CA ILE A 79 20.22 3.55 35.57
C ILE A 79 20.14 3.27 34.07
N SER A 80 19.21 2.39 33.69
CA SER A 80 18.85 2.14 32.28
C SER A 80 17.39 2.49 32.05
N VAL A 81 17.09 3.09 30.90
CA VAL A 81 15.73 3.42 30.48
C VAL A 81 15.33 2.56 29.28
N PRO A 82 14.07 2.08 29.20
CA PRO A 82 13.58 1.38 28.03
C PRO A 82 13.33 2.38 26.90
N ILE A 83 13.96 2.16 25.76
CA ILE A 83 13.70 2.87 24.51
C ILE A 83 12.96 1.93 23.58
N GLN A 84 11.80 2.33 23.10
CA GLN A 84 11.11 1.63 22.02
C GLN A 84 11.46 2.28 20.68
N ALA A 85 11.99 1.49 19.75
CA ALA A 85 12.25 1.93 18.39
C ALA A 85 11.56 1.01 17.39
N ARG A 86 11.14 1.57 16.26
CA ARG A 86 10.54 0.83 15.15
C ARG A 86 11.39 1.01 13.90
N LYS A 87 11.48 -0.04 13.08
CA LYS A 87 12.11 0.06 11.76
C LYS A 87 11.30 1.03 10.90
N CYS A 88 11.94 2.09 10.42
CA CYS A 88 11.36 2.97 9.40
C CYS A 88 11.65 2.37 8.02
N HIS A 89 10.64 2.33 7.14
CA HIS A 89 10.88 1.94 5.76
C HIS A 89 11.55 3.11 5.03
N LEU A 90 12.64 2.88 4.30
CA LEU A 90 13.39 3.93 3.58
C LEU A 90 12.51 4.72 2.59
N LEU A 91 11.50 4.08 2.00
CA LEU A 91 10.52 4.71 1.11
C LEU A 91 9.43 5.52 1.86
N ALA A 92 9.38 5.44 3.20
CA ALA A 92 8.53 6.28 4.04
C ALA A 92 9.27 7.54 4.54
N ALA A 93 10.51 7.77 4.10
CA ALA A 93 11.19 9.05 4.30
C ALA A 93 10.42 10.16 3.54
N PRO A 94 10.39 11.40 4.06
CA PRO A 94 9.66 12.50 3.44
C PRO A 94 10.07 12.67 1.97
N LEU A 95 9.07 12.74 1.09
CA LEU A 95 9.23 12.98 -0.36
C LEU A 95 10.03 14.26 -0.68
N GLU A 96 10.27 15.13 0.32
CA GLU A 96 11.03 16.36 0.20
C GLU A 96 12.48 16.17 -0.27
N GLN A 97 13.07 14.99 -0.10
CA GLN A 97 14.44 14.76 -0.52
C GLN A 97 14.64 14.57 -2.02
N ARG A 98 13.58 14.45 -2.85
CA ARG A 98 13.67 14.21 -4.33
C ARG A 98 14.63 13.08 -4.75
N LEU A 99 15.04 12.19 -3.83
CA LEU A 99 16.01 11.13 -4.10
C LEU A 99 15.36 9.90 -4.75
N TYR A 100 14.03 9.80 -4.74
CA TYR A 100 13.28 8.70 -5.33
C TYR A 100 12.01 9.22 -5.98
N GLU A 101 11.76 8.84 -7.24
CA GLU A 101 10.42 8.91 -7.80
C GLU A 101 9.49 7.98 -6.99
N PRO A 102 8.22 8.36 -6.77
CA PRO A 102 7.25 7.41 -6.26
C PRO A 102 7.26 6.19 -7.18
N PRO A 103 7.28 4.95 -6.66
CA PRO A 103 7.38 3.73 -7.48
C PRO A 103 6.18 3.50 -8.43
N PHE A 104 5.30 4.48 -8.58
CA PHE A 104 4.01 4.42 -9.25
C PHE A 104 3.90 5.39 -10.44
N THR A 105 4.95 6.14 -10.79
CA THR A 105 4.89 7.14 -11.89
C THR A 105 5.25 6.56 -13.27
N SER A 106 5.96 5.44 -13.34
CA SER A 106 6.59 5.00 -14.60
C SER A 106 5.83 3.94 -15.41
N SER A 107 4.74 3.35 -14.90
CA SER A 107 4.10 2.18 -15.54
C SER A 107 2.63 2.33 -15.94
N TRP A 108 2.06 3.53 -15.86
CA TRP A 108 0.70 3.80 -16.37
C TRP A 108 0.68 4.31 -17.82
N ALA A 109 1.84 4.48 -18.44
CA ALA A 109 2.02 5.15 -19.73
C ALA A 109 2.88 4.34 -20.70
N THR A 110 2.67 3.03 -20.81
CA THR A 110 3.22 2.24 -21.92
C THR A 110 2.19 1.27 -22.46
#